data_AF-A0A7R9T567-F1
#
_entry.id   AF-A0A7R9T567-F1
#
_cell.length_a   1.000
_cell.length_b   1.000
_cell.length_c   1.000
_cell.angle_alpha   90.00
_cell.angle_beta   90.00
_cell.angle_gamma   90.00
#
_symmetry.space_group_name_H-M   'P 1'
#
loop_
_entity.id
_entity.type
_entity.pdbx_description
1 polymer ?
#
loop_
_entity_poly.entity_id
_entity_poly.type
_entity_poly.pdbx_seq_one_letter_code
_entity_poly.pdbx_strand_id
1 'polypeptide(L)'
;MDWTIKSSVRLSSRARSFRWGTCAGANATSEGLRAYSGGDASSLSIDGGESGDGGDDDEARLEKKQKLLTRAMYSCAYPELGLSDEQLASMRATPSGNEWVRKRESMWVDALVSLYGLLKVRQCYAFYVVYRERSILFCAPGVGGVTDGGYAVVTNSNAKIRAALKDAAVDFTSADEEALAIGKAKTVWAQKWRPEDETQGLLDNLAGDDASRAEITAHLAKMDNPSNARRRAADTIICRGAIAVNGLLNVLVEASGGDPGSSDGAQHDVPILLAPVPFAHSSMKPLELKAQTNTMLSRKDGKNANALYQSSNATSMQTVYTAETDRDELIPPWTLARVCAALALNHEDISATCMTHKPTHGLNVGVLAARDMSDSNTKHREAVLVRECAYYDEAETSRIMAPPPLGSSVLSRIEYVNGTYYIP
;
A
#
# COMPACT_ATOMS: atom_id res chain seq x y z
N MET A 1 0.27 -0.47 7.69
CA MET A 1 0.63 -0.07 6.30
C MET A 1 -0.53 0.68 5.65
N ASP A 2 -0.32 1.59 4.69
CA ASP A 2 -1.40 2.14 3.84
C ASP A 2 -1.73 1.16 2.71
N TRP A 3 -2.97 0.70 2.60
CA TRP A 3 -3.40 -0.33 1.65
C TRP A 3 -3.86 0.22 0.29
N THR A 4 -3.75 1.53 0.05
CA THR A 4 -4.13 2.13 -1.23
C THR A 4 -3.01 2.03 -2.26
N ILE A 5 -3.35 1.78 -3.53
CA ILE A 5 -2.38 1.71 -4.63
C ILE A 5 -2.07 3.12 -5.09
N LYS A 6 -0.78 3.44 -5.30
CA LYS A 6 -0.39 4.75 -5.84
C LYS A 6 -0.41 4.72 -7.37
N SER A 7 -0.82 5.83 -7.97
CA SER A 7 -0.78 6.07 -9.42
C SER A 7 0.44 6.87 -9.84
N SER A 8 1.09 7.54 -8.89
CA SER A 8 2.42 8.14 -9.07
C SER A 8 3.05 8.46 -7.72
N VAL A 9 4.38 8.43 -7.68
CA VAL A 9 5.16 8.82 -6.51
C VAL A 9 6.28 9.76 -6.96
N ARG A 10 6.42 10.88 -6.26
CA ARG A 10 7.53 11.82 -6.42
C ARG A 10 8.31 11.91 -5.12
N LEU A 11 9.57 11.52 -5.17
CA LEU A 11 10.53 11.60 -4.10
C LEU A 11 11.40 12.85 -4.29
N SER A 12 11.72 13.54 -3.19
CA SER A 12 12.68 14.63 -3.19
C SER A 12 13.64 14.53 -2.00
N SER A 13 14.89 14.84 -2.26
CA SER A 13 15.99 14.83 -1.29
C SER A 13 16.84 16.07 -1.52
N ARG A 14 17.21 16.75 -0.43
CA ARG A 14 18.10 17.92 -0.46
C ARG A 14 19.57 17.54 -0.25
N ALA A 15 19.82 16.37 0.33
CA ALA A 15 21.16 15.94 0.72
C ALA A 15 21.88 15.16 -0.38
N ARG A 16 21.19 14.24 -1.06
CA ARG A 16 21.80 13.28 -1.99
C ARG A 16 20.97 13.02 -3.24
N SER A 17 21.65 12.71 -4.34
CA SER A 17 21.07 12.29 -5.61
C SER A 17 20.49 10.88 -5.53
N PHE A 18 19.48 10.58 -6.34
CA PHE A 18 18.91 9.23 -6.49
C PHE A 18 19.69 8.35 -7.50
N ARG A 19 20.72 8.90 -8.16
CA ARG A 19 21.48 8.19 -9.21
C ARG A 19 22.28 6.99 -8.72
N TRP A 20 22.56 6.89 -7.42
CA TRP A 20 23.24 5.70 -6.86
C TRP A 20 22.42 4.41 -7.05
N GLY A 21 21.09 4.55 -7.16
CA GLY A 21 20.18 3.44 -7.42
C GLY A 21 20.00 3.09 -8.89
N THR A 22 20.34 4.00 -9.81
CA THR A 22 20.22 3.77 -11.27
C THR A 22 21.43 3.04 -11.87
N CYS A 23 22.49 2.86 -11.09
CA CYS A 23 23.72 2.19 -11.48
C CYS A 23 23.98 0.95 -10.62
N ALA A 24 22.94 0.12 -10.42
CA ALA A 24 23.14 -1.18 -9.79
C ALA A 24 23.99 -2.06 -10.71
N GLY A 25 25.08 -2.64 -10.19
CA GLY A 25 25.85 -3.65 -10.91
C GLY A 25 25.00 -4.87 -11.24
N ALA A 26 25.42 -5.66 -12.24
CA ALA A 26 24.70 -6.87 -12.64
C ALA A 26 24.50 -7.86 -11.48
N ASN A 27 25.47 -7.94 -10.55
CA ASN A 27 25.39 -8.78 -9.35
C ASN A 27 24.34 -8.28 -8.35
N ALA A 28 24.36 -6.98 -8.01
CA ALA A 28 23.36 -6.41 -7.11
C ALA A 28 21.92 -6.53 -7.68
N THR A 29 21.80 -6.47 -9.01
CA THR A 29 20.53 -6.66 -9.72
C THR A 29 20.07 -8.13 -9.64
N SER A 30 20.95 -9.08 -9.94
CA SER A 30 20.61 -10.51 -9.93
C SER A 30 20.29 -11.00 -8.52
N GLU A 31 21.05 -10.56 -7.52
CA GLU A 31 20.80 -10.91 -6.12
C GLU A 31 19.54 -10.26 -5.57
N GLY A 32 19.24 -9.00 -5.93
CA GLY A 32 17.97 -8.37 -5.56
C GLY A 32 16.75 -9.07 -6.15
N LEU A 33 16.84 -9.53 -7.40
CA LEU A 33 15.81 -10.36 -8.05
C LEU A 33 15.68 -11.73 -7.37
N ARG A 34 16.79 -12.35 -6.99
CA ARG A 34 16.81 -13.61 -6.25
C ARG A 34 16.14 -13.45 -4.88
N ALA A 35 16.47 -12.38 -4.16
CA ALA A 35 15.87 -12.03 -2.88
C ALA A 35 14.36 -11.74 -3.00
N TYR A 36 13.91 -11.14 -4.10
CA TYR A 36 12.50 -10.92 -4.39
C TYR A 36 11.76 -12.23 -4.70
N SER A 37 12.38 -13.13 -5.48
CA SER A 37 11.79 -14.40 -5.90
C SER A 37 11.86 -15.53 -4.86
N GLY A 38 12.37 -15.24 -3.66
CA GLY A 38 12.36 -16.16 -2.51
C GLY A 38 13.68 -16.88 -2.28
N GLY A 39 14.74 -16.54 -3.01
CA GLY A 39 16.09 -17.00 -2.73
C GLY A 39 16.74 -16.16 -1.63
N ASP A 40 16.93 -16.80 -0.47
CA ASP A 40 17.78 -16.38 0.65
C ASP A 40 17.64 -14.93 1.15
N ALA A 41 16.43 -14.58 1.61
CA ALA A 41 16.19 -13.35 2.37
C ALA A 41 16.95 -13.28 3.71
N SER A 42 17.58 -14.38 4.14
CA SER A 42 18.44 -14.46 5.33
C SER A 42 19.71 -13.60 5.19
N SER A 43 20.14 -13.33 3.96
CA SER A 43 21.29 -12.46 3.64
C SER A 43 21.00 -10.95 3.82
N LEU A 44 19.75 -10.58 4.14
CA LEU A 44 19.30 -9.18 4.25
C LEU A 44 19.34 -8.62 5.69
N SER A 45 19.73 -9.41 6.70
CA SER A 45 19.78 -8.94 8.09
C SER A 45 20.84 -7.84 8.27
N ILE A 46 20.47 -6.76 8.95
CA ILE A 46 21.33 -5.58 9.20
C ILE A 46 22.27 -5.78 10.41
N ASP A 47 22.17 -6.91 11.13
CA ASP A 47 22.98 -7.15 12.33
C ASP A 47 24.44 -7.49 12.00
N GLY A 48 25.28 -6.44 12.08
CA GLY A 48 26.35 -6.35 13.07
C GLY A 48 27.47 -7.40 13.01
N GLY A 49 28.38 -7.26 12.06
CA GLY A 49 29.75 -7.73 12.19
C GLY A 49 30.71 -6.58 11.93
N GLU A 50 31.08 -5.83 12.97
CA GLU A 50 32.22 -4.91 12.90
C GLU A 50 33.50 -5.77 12.85
N SER A 51 34.01 -6.04 11.67
CA SER A 51 35.36 -6.56 11.47
C SER A 51 36.00 -5.73 10.38
N GLY A 52 36.79 -4.75 10.82
CA GLY A 52 37.26 -3.66 9.96
C GLY A 52 38.33 -4.06 8.95
N ASP A 53 38.28 -3.38 7.81
CA ASP A 53 39.39 -2.62 7.20
C ASP A 53 38.77 -1.67 6.15
N GLY A 54 39.13 -0.38 6.21
CA GLY A 54 38.32 0.76 5.76
C GLY A 54 38.16 0.99 4.26
N GLY A 55 38.26 -0.05 3.42
CA GLY A 55 38.08 0.03 1.96
C GLY A 55 37.04 -0.95 1.41
N ASP A 56 37.15 -2.24 1.77
CA ASP A 56 36.21 -3.29 1.32
C ASP A 56 34.82 -3.15 1.96
N ASP A 57 34.75 -2.57 3.15
CA ASP A 57 33.51 -2.40 3.92
C ASP A 57 32.52 -1.42 3.24
N ASP A 58 33.02 -0.38 2.56
CA ASP A 58 32.16 0.62 1.92
C ASP A 58 31.57 0.12 0.61
N GLU A 59 32.33 -0.65 -0.18
CA GLU A 59 31.85 -1.27 -1.41
C GLU A 59 30.82 -2.37 -1.10
N ALA A 60 31.10 -3.24 -0.14
CA ALA A 60 30.16 -4.26 0.33
C ALA A 60 28.87 -3.64 0.89
N ARG A 61 28.99 -2.53 1.64
CA ARG A 61 27.83 -1.79 2.17
C ARG A 61 27.00 -1.15 1.06
N LEU A 62 27.63 -0.56 0.05
CA LEU A 62 26.93 0.00 -1.11
C LEU A 62 26.21 -1.10 -1.89
N GLU A 63 26.87 -2.23 -2.13
CA GLU A 63 26.31 -3.37 -2.83
C GLU A 63 25.07 -3.91 -2.10
N LYS A 64 25.13 -4.04 -0.77
CA LYS A 64 23.98 -4.44 0.07
C LYS A 64 22.80 -3.48 -0.04
N LYS A 65 23.07 -2.17 -0.05
CA LYS A 65 22.01 -1.16 -0.26
C LYS A 65 21.41 -1.22 -1.66
N GLN A 66 22.22 -1.47 -2.68
CA GLN A 66 21.75 -1.68 -4.04
C GLN A 66 20.90 -2.96 -4.16
N LYS A 67 21.29 -4.06 -3.52
CA LYS A 67 20.50 -5.31 -3.46
C LYS A 67 19.12 -5.07 -2.84
N LEU A 68 19.06 -4.36 -1.71
CA LEU A 68 17.80 -3.99 -1.05
C LEU A 68 16.93 -3.08 -1.91
N LEU A 69 17.54 -2.09 -2.58
CA LEU A 69 16.82 -1.22 -3.49
C LEU A 69 16.28 -1.99 -4.71
N THR A 70 17.08 -2.86 -5.32
CA THR A 70 16.63 -3.72 -6.42
C THR A 70 15.42 -4.53 -5.96
N ARG A 71 15.50 -5.29 -4.86
CA ARG A 71 14.37 -6.05 -4.30
C ARG A 71 13.14 -5.15 -4.07
N ALA A 72 13.34 -3.93 -3.59
CA ALA A 72 12.28 -2.98 -3.30
C ALA A 72 11.53 -2.50 -4.55
N MET A 73 12.21 -2.41 -5.68
CA MET A 73 11.67 -1.85 -6.91
C MET A 73 10.82 -2.85 -7.70
N TYR A 74 10.91 -4.16 -7.44
CA TYR A 74 10.13 -5.15 -8.17
C TYR A 74 8.79 -5.47 -7.52
N SER A 75 7.79 -5.75 -8.37
CA SER A 75 6.51 -6.31 -7.98
C SER A 75 6.01 -7.32 -9.02
N CYS A 76 5.23 -8.31 -8.60
CA CYS A 76 4.62 -9.29 -9.49
C CYS A 76 3.23 -8.83 -9.91
N ALA A 77 3.00 -8.85 -11.22
CA ALA A 77 1.73 -8.48 -11.82
C ALA A 77 1.30 -9.47 -12.91
N TYR A 78 0.00 -9.61 -13.09
CA TYR A 78 -0.58 -10.26 -14.26
C TYR A 78 -1.92 -9.60 -14.64
N PRO A 79 -2.17 -9.26 -15.90
CA PRO A 79 -1.22 -9.29 -17.00
C PRO A 79 -0.15 -8.20 -16.85
N GLU A 80 0.98 -8.34 -17.56
CA GLU A 80 2.05 -7.33 -17.56
C GLU A 80 1.62 -6.02 -18.22
N LEU A 81 0.87 -6.15 -19.32
CA LEU A 81 0.35 -5.03 -20.12
C LEU A 81 -1.14 -5.25 -20.32
N GLY A 82 -1.95 -4.26 -19.98
CA GLY A 82 -3.38 -4.24 -20.29
C GLY A 82 -3.65 -3.87 -21.75
N LEU A 83 -4.74 -4.38 -22.31
CA LEU A 83 -5.25 -4.00 -23.62
C LEU A 83 -6.29 -2.89 -23.49
N SER A 84 -6.30 -1.93 -24.43
CA SER A 84 -7.41 -1.00 -24.55
C SER A 84 -8.67 -1.69 -25.06
N ASP A 85 -9.84 -1.11 -24.80
CA ASP A 85 -11.12 -1.66 -25.29
C ASP A 85 -11.14 -1.77 -26.83
N GLU A 86 -10.51 -0.82 -27.54
CA GLU A 86 -10.35 -0.85 -29.00
C GLU A 86 -9.46 -2.02 -29.46
N GLN A 87 -8.33 -2.23 -28.78
CA GLN A 87 -7.43 -3.36 -29.07
C GLN A 87 -8.14 -4.68 -28.81
N LEU A 88 -8.85 -4.80 -27.69
CA LEU A 88 -9.62 -6.00 -27.36
C LEU A 88 -10.70 -6.29 -28.40
N ALA A 89 -11.46 -5.27 -28.81
CA ALA A 89 -12.46 -5.40 -29.86
C ALA A 89 -11.85 -5.86 -31.19
N SER A 90 -10.71 -5.28 -31.58
CA SER A 90 -9.99 -5.69 -32.80
C SER A 90 -9.49 -7.14 -32.73
N MET A 91 -9.02 -7.58 -31.57
CA MET A 91 -8.56 -8.94 -31.33
C MET A 91 -9.74 -9.93 -31.44
N ARG A 92 -10.87 -9.61 -30.80
CA ARG A 92 -12.08 -10.46 -30.82
C ARG A 92 -12.73 -10.54 -32.20
N ALA A 93 -12.50 -9.58 -33.09
CA ALA A 93 -13.03 -9.59 -34.46
C ALA A 93 -12.41 -10.69 -35.34
N THR A 94 -11.23 -11.21 -34.99
CA THR A 94 -10.57 -12.30 -35.71
C THR A 94 -10.68 -13.62 -34.94
N PRO A 95 -10.82 -14.79 -35.60
CA PRO A 95 -10.88 -16.07 -34.91
C PRO A 95 -9.65 -16.35 -34.03
N SER A 96 -8.45 -16.09 -34.56
CA SER A 96 -7.17 -16.30 -33.84
C SER A 96 -6.97 -15.30 -32.70
N GLY A 97 -7.35 -14.03 -32.89
CA GLY A 97 -7.29 -13.04 -31.82
C GLY A 97 -8.29 -13.36 -30.70
N ASN A 98 -9.49 -13.83 -31.03
CA ASN A 98 -10.49 -14.26 -30.05
C ASN A 98 -10.02 -15.48 -29.25
N GLU A 99 -9.36 -16.46 -29.88
CA GLU A 99 -8.73 -17.58 -29.18
C GLU A 99 -7.62 -17.12 -28.23
N TRP A 100 -6.77 -16.18 -28.66
CA TRP A 100 -5.75 -15.58 -27.81
C TRP A 100 -6.35 -14.89 -26.58
N VAL A 101 -7.45 -14.14 -26.76
CA VAL A 101 -8.14 -13.46 -25.65
C VAL A 101 -8.74 -14.48 -24.67
N ARG A 102 -9.39 -15.55 -25.15
CA ARG A 102 -9.90 -16.63 -24.28
C ARG A 102 -8.78 -17.32 -23.51
N LYS A 103 -7.62 -17.54 -24.14
CA LYS A 103 -6.45 -18.10 -23.46
C LYS A 103 -5.96 -17.17 -22.35
N ARG A 104 -5.96 -15.86 -22.59
CA ARG A 104 -5.62 -14.84 -21.59
C ARG A 104 -6.60 -14.84 -20.42
N GLU A 105 -7.91 -14.94 -20.68
CA GLU A 105 -8.96 -15.10 -19.64
C GLU A 105 -8.72 -16.36 -18.80
N SER A 106 -8.40 -17.50 -19.44
CA SER A 106 -8.07 -18.74 -18.73
C SER A 106 -6.82 -18.61 -17.86
N MET A 107 -5.74 -18.05 -18.41
CA MET A 107 -4.50 -17.81 -17.65
C MET A 107 -4.71 -16.85 -16.48
N TRP A 108 -5.62 -15.88 -16.63
CA TRP A 108 -6.01 -14.99 -15.53
C TRP A 108 -6.70 -15.75 -14.40
N VAL A 109 -7.63 -16.66 -14.73
CA VAL A 109 -8.29 -17.51 -13.74
C VAL A 109 -7.26 -18.39 -13.00
N ASP A 110 -6.35 -19.02 -13.74
CA ASP A 110 -5.28 -19.84 -13.16
C ASP A 110 -4.38 -19.02 -12.22
N ALA A 111 -4.03 -17.79 -12.62
CA ALA A 111 -3.26 -16.86 -11.81
C ALA A 111 -3.98 -16.44 -10.53
N LEU A 112 -5.28 -16.15 -10.61
CA LEU A 112 -6.10 -15.77 -9.46
C LEU A 112 -6.25 -16.94 -8.46
N VAL A 113 -6.52 -18.15 -8.96
CA VAL A 113 -6.61 -19.35 -8.12
C VAL A 113 -5.26 -19.67 -7.46
N SER A 114 -4.15 -19.52 -8.20
CA SER A 114 -2.79 -19.66 -7.65
C SER A 114 -2.54 -18.69 -6.50
N LEU A 115 -2.88 -17.40 -6.67
CA LEU A 115 -2.75 -16.38 -5.63
C LEU A 115 -3.58 -16.69 -4.40
N TYR A 116 -4.82 -17.12 -4.58
CA TYR A 116 -5.67 -17.51 -3.47
C TYR A 116 -5.13 -18.75 -2.74
N GLY A 117 -4.56 -19.70 -3.47
CA GLY A 117 -3.82 -20.82 -2.90
C GLY A 117 -2.69 -20.34 -1.97
N LEU A 118 -1.84 -19.44 -2.45
CA LEU A 118 -0.74 -18.83 -1.67
C LEU A 118 -1.24 -18.06 -0.45
N LEU A 119 -2.40 -17.41 -0.55
CA LEU A 119 -3.05 -16.72 0.56
C LEU A 119 -3.46 -17.72 1.66
N LYS A 120 -4.08 -18.84 1.27
CA LYS A 120 -4.54 -19.87 2.21
C LYS A 120 -3.40 -20.55 2.96
N VAL A 121 -2.27 -20.76 2.28
CA VAL A 121 -1.05 -21.32 2.90
C VAL A 121 -0.13 -20.24 3.50
N ARG A 122 -0.62 -19.01 3.70
CA ARG A 122 0.11 -17.89 4.34
C ARG A 122 1.46 -17.56 3.71
N GLN A 123 1.68 -17.95 2.45
CA GLN A 123 2.87 -17.59 1.67
C GLN A 123 2.70 -16.24 0.97
N CYS A 124 1.46 -15.81 0.78
CA CYS A 124 1.08 -14.46 0.41
C CYS A 124 0.18 -13.88 1.51
N TYR A 125 0.51 -12.72 2.07
CA TYR A 125 -0.33 -12.08 3.09
C TYR A 125 -1.47 -11.25 2.49
N ALA A 126 -1.25 -10.63 1.33
CA ALA A 126 -2.27 -9.85 0.67
C ALA A 126 -1.99 -9.72 -0.83
N PHE A 127 -3.05 -9.67 -1.62
CA PHE A 127 -2.96 -9.39 -3.05
C PHE A 127 -4.17 -8.58 -3.53
N TYR A 128 -4.04 -7.95 -4.70
CA TYR A 128 -5.09 -7.15 -5.32
C TYR A 128 -5.64 -7.77 -6.58
N VAL A 129 -6.93 -7.54 -6.82
CA VAL A 129 -7.57 -7.59 -8.14
C VAL A 129 -8.00 -6.17 -8.50
N VAL A 130 -7.40 -5.59 -9.52
CA VAL A 130 -7.59 -4.18 -9.90
C VAL A 130 -8.37 -4.10 -11.20
N TYR A 131 -9.65 -3.76 -11.08
CA TYR A 131 -10.53 -3.41 -12.20
C TYR A 131 -10.46 -1.91 -12.50
N ARG A 132 -11.09 -1.49 -13.60
CA ARG A 132 -11.19 -0.09 -14.02
C ARG A 132 -11.96 0.77 -13.00
N GLU A 133 -13.09 0.26 -12.51
CA GLU A 133 -13.98 0.99 -11.61
C GLU A 133 -13.80 0.62 -10.14
N ARG A 134 -13.21 -0.53 -9.83
CA ARG A 134 -13.10 -1.07 -8.47
C ARG A 134 -11.78 -1.77 -8.22
N SER A 135 -11.50 -2.01 -6.95
CA SER A 135 -10.37 -2.84 -6.55
C SER A 135 -10.80 -3.75 -5.41
N ILE A 136 -10.27 -4.95 -5.44
CA ILE A 136 -10.51 -5.97 -4.43
C ILE A 136 -9.17 -6.27 -3.78
N LEU A 137 -9.12 -6.18 -2.45
CA LEU A 137 -7.97 -6.54 -1.65
C LEU A 137 -8.29 -7.83 -0.89
N PHE A 138 -7.53 -8.88 -1.13
CA PHE A 138 -7.59 -10.11 -0.35
C PHE A 138 -6.51 -10.08 0.74
N CYS A 139 -6.87 -10.47 1.95
CA CYS A 139 -5.99 -10.44 3.12
C CYS A 139 -6.03 -11.77 3.88
N ALA A 140 -4.85 -12.26 4.25
CA ALA A 140 -4.67 -13.38 5.13
C ALA A 140 -5.05 -12.99 6.58
N PRO A 141 -5.35 -13.96 7.46
CA PRO A 141 -5.57 -13.70 8.88
C PRO A 141 -4.34 -13.01 9.50
N GLY A 142 -4.54 -11.95 10.28
CA GLY A 142 -3.50 -11.18 10.97
C GLY A 142 -3.07 -9.90 10.23
N VAL A 143 -3.49 -9.72 8.97
CA VAL A 143 -3.22 -8.49 8.21
C VAL A 143 -4.04 -7.33 8.76
N GLY A 144 -3.43 -6.15 8.90
CA GLY A 144 -4.10 -4.93 9.38
C GLY A 144 -4.63 -5.01 10.82
N GLY A 145 -4.20 -6.01 11.59
CA GLY A 145 -4.65 -6.26 12.96
C GLY A 145 -5.93 -7.10 13.03
N VAL A 146 -6.43 -7.63 11.92
CA VAL A 146 -7.61 -8.51 11.89
C VAL A 146 -7.19 -9.90 12.34
N THR A 147 -7.64 -10.36 13.50
CA THR A 147 -7.20 -11.65 14.09
C THR A 147 -8.17 -12.80 13.87
N ASP A 148 -9.41 -12.53 13.44
CA ASP A 148 -10.42 -13.56 13.24
C ASP A 148 -10.74 -13.70 11.74
N GLY A 149 -10.05 -14.68 11.13
CA GLY A 149 -10.23 -15.11 9.75
C GLY A 149 -9.50 -14.26 8.70
N GLY A 150 -9.31 -14.85 7.52
CA GLY A 150 -9.01 -14.08 6.31
C GLY A 150 -10.21 -13.24 5.89
N TYR A 151 -9.96 -12.15 5.17
CA TYR A 151 -11.01 -11.23 4.73
C TYR A 151 -10.67 -10.64 3.37
N ALA A 152 -11.68 -10.09 2.70
CA ALA A 152 -11.53 -9.34 1.47
C ALA A 152 -12.30 -8.02 1.53
N VAL A 153 -11.71 -6.97 0.98
CA VAL A 153 -12.30 -5.63 0.89
C VAL A 153 -12.57 -5.32 -0.57
N VAL A 154 -13.82 -5.01 -0.92
CA VAL A 154 -14.24 -4.65 -2.27
C VAL A 154 -14.66 -3.18 -2.27
N THR A 155 -13.96 -2.35 -3.03
CA THR A 155 -14.30 -0.93 -3.17
C THR A 155 -15.38 -0.68 -4.23
N ASN A 156 -15.99 0.51 -4.19
CA ASN A 156 -16.96 0.99 -5.20
C ASN A 156 -18.08 -0.01 -5.50
N SER A 157 -18.48 -0.82 -4.53
CA SER A 157 -19.59 -1.77 -4.61
C SER A 157 -20.86 -1.09 -5.10
N ASN A 158 -21.61 -1.79 -5.94
CA ASN A 158 -22.88 -1.33 -6.49
C ASN A 158 -23.94 -2.44 -6.40
N ALA A 159 -25.15 -2.15 -6.86
CA ALA A 159 -26.24 -3.11 -6.81
C ALA A 159 -25.94 -4.43 -7.56
N LYS A 160 -25.19 -4.38 -8.67
CA LYS A 160 -24.87 -5.57 -9.49
C LYS A 160 -23.96 -6.53 -8.75
N ILE A 161 -22.81 -6.05 -8.26
CA ILE A 161 -21.87 -6.91 -7.50
C ILE A 161 -22.50 -7.40 -6.20
N ARG A 162 -23.30 -6.56 -5.51
CA ARG A 162 -24.03 -6.98 -4.31
C ARG A 162 -25.09 -8.05 -4.62
N ALA A 163 -25.73 -8.00 -5.80
CA ALA A 163 -26.65 -9.03 -6.25
C ALA A 163 -25.92 -10.34 -6.59
N ALA A 164 -24.80 -10.26 -7.31
CA ALA A 164 -23.97 -11.43 -7.63
C ALA A 164 -23.47 -12.15 -6.35
N LEU A 165 -23.05 -11.39 -5.34
CA LEU A 165 -22.66 -11.95 -4.04
C LEU A 165 -23.84 -12.61 -3.31
N LYS A 166 -25.04 -12.00 -3.35
CA LYS A 166 -26.24 -12.61 -2.75
C LYS A 166 -26.66 -13.89 -3.44
N ASP A 167 -26.59 -13.92 -4.77
CA ASP A 167 -26.92 -15.10 -5.58
C ASP A 167 -25.97 -16.26 -5.26
N ALA A 168 -24.68 -15.95 -5.10
CA ALA A 168 -23.66 -16.91 -4.65
C ALA A 168 -23.70 -17.20 -3.13
N ALA A 169 -24.71 -16.72 -2.40
CA ALA A 169 -24.85 -16.88 -0.94
C ALA A 169 -23.61 -16.44 -0.14
N VAL A 170 -22.96 -15.37 -0.58
CA VAL A 170 -21.77 -14.79 0.06
C VAL A 170 -22.19 -13.75 1.10
N ASP A 171 -21.79 -13.98 2.35
CA ASP A 171 -21.98 -13.01 3.42
C ASP A 171 -21.01 -11.82 3.25
N PHE A 172 -21.57 -10.60 3.25
CA PHE A 172 -20.79 -9.37 3.21
C PHE A 172 -21.43 -8.28 4.08
N THR A 173 -20.58 -7.37 4.57
CA THR A 173 -20.98 -6.21 5.39
C THR A 173 -20.56 -4.91 4.72
N SER A 174 -21.34 -3.84 4.89
CA SER A 174 -20.96 -2.49 4.44
C SER A 174 -20.02 -1.84 5.46
N ALA A 175 -18.94 -1.20 5.01
CA ALA A 175 -17.97 -0.61 5.92
C ALA A 175 -18.56 0.56 6.75
N ASP A 176 -19.50 1.33 6.19
CA ASP A 176 -20.14 2.47 6.87
C ASP A 176 -21.20 2.06 7.90
N GLU A 177 -22.07 1.12 7.54
CA GLU A 177 -23.13 0.65 8.44
C GLU A 177 -22.51 0.02 9.69
N GLU A 178 -21.38 -0.66 9.51
CA GLU A 178 -20.66 -1.30 10.60
C GLU A 178 -19.81 -0.31 11.39
N ALA A 179 -19.11 0.64 10.76
CA ALA A 179 -18.44 1.72 11.49
C ALA A 179 -19.42 2.50 12.39
N LEU A 180 -20.65 2.69 11.93
CA LEU A 180 -21.76 3.25 12.71
C LEU A 180 -22.28 2.29 13.79
N ALA A 181 -22.41 1.00 13.50
CA ALA A 181 -22.84 -0.02 14.47
C ALA A 181 -21.83 -0.17 15.63
N ILE A 182 -20.54 -0.18 15.30
CA ILE A 182 -19.42 -0.23 16.25
C ILE A 182 -19.31 1.08 17.02
N GLY A 183 -19.48 2.24 16.36
CA GLY A 183 -19.56 3.53 17.04
C GLY A 183 -20.69 3.59 18.07
N LYS A 184 -21.87 3.04 17.74
CA LYS A 184 -23.00 2.91 18.67
C LYS A 184 -22.71 1.88 19.78
N ALA A 185 -22.07 0.76 19.47
CA ALA A 185 -21.71 -0.24 20.47
C ALA A 185 -20.67 0.30 21.47
N LYS A 186 -19.64 1.03 20.98
CA LYS A 186 -18.61 1.70 21.79
C LYS A 186 -19.21 2.79 22.69
N THR A 187 -20.18 3.59 22.21
CA THR A 187 -20.87 4.58 23.05
C THR A 187 -21.77 3.95 24.10
N VAL A 188 -22.49 2.87 23.78
CA VAL A 188 -23.26 2.10 24.77
C VAL A 188 -22.36 1.47 25.82
N TRP A 189 -21.18 0.98 25.42
CA TRP A 189 -20.19 0.41 26.34
C TRP A 189 -19.55 1.50 27.22
N ALA A 190 -19.22 2.67 26.65
CA ALA A 190 -18.72 3.83 27.37
C ALA A 190 -19.76 4.44 28.33
N GLN A 191 -21.06 4.37 28.00
CA GLN A 191 -22.15 4.76 28.91
C GLN A 191 -22.34 3.75 30.06
N LYS A 192 -21.95 2.48 29.86
CA LYS A 192 -21.96 1.43 30.89
C LYS A 192 -20.70 1.48 31.77
N TRP A 193 -19.62 2.07 31.28
CA TRP A 193 -18.34 2.22 31.98
C TRP A 193 -18.31 3.54 32.75
N ARG A 194 -18.12 3.51 34.07
CA ARG A 194 -18.07 4.72 34.92
C ARG A 194 -16.61 5.18 35.09
N PRO A 195 -16.27 6.44 34.77
CA PRO A 195 -14.91 6.99 34.91
C PRO A 195 -14.43 7.24 36.35
N GLU A 196 -15.12 6.71 37.36
CA GLU A 196 -14.85 7.02 38.76
C GLU A 196 -13.66 6.21 39.34
N ASP A 197 -13.11 5.25 38.58
CA ASP A 197 -12.04 4.35 39.06
C ASP A 197 -10.60 4.76 38.68
N GLU A 198 -10.34 5.76 37.83
CA GLU A 198 -8.95 6.10 37.42
C GLU A 198 -8.66 7.61 37.16
N THR A 199 -9.37 8.53 37.82
CA THR A 199 -9.29 9.98 37.49
C THR A 199 -8.01 10.77 37.84
N GLN A 200 -6.89 10.22 38.32
CA GLN A 200 -5.93 11.09 39.05
C GLN A 200 -4.46 11.18 38.59
N GLY A 201 -4.07 10.60 37.44
CA GLY A 201 -2.63 10.47 37.12
C GLY A 201 -1.99 11.41 36.09
N LEU A 202 -2.73 11.90 35.08
CA LEU A 202 -2.07 12.21 33.80
C LEU A 202 -2.53 13.51 33.10
N LEU A 203 -2.85 14.56 33.87
CA LEU A 203 -3.28 15.85 33.30
C LEU A 203 -2.36 17.05 33.62
N ASP A 204 -1.17 16.82 34.19
CA ASP A 204 -0.33 17.94 34.63
C ASP A 204 0.92 18.23 33.79
N ASN A 205 1.24 17.46 32.75
CA ASN A 205 2.48 17.69 32.00
C ASN A 205 2.29 17.52 30.50
N LEU A 206 1.97 18.61 29.80
CA LEU A 206 2.51 18.97 28.47
C LEU A 206 1.80 20.26 27.99
N ALA A 207 2.35 21.40 28.40
CA ALA A 207 1.98 22.72 27.88
C ALA A 207 2.63 22.93 26.51
N GLY A 208 1.82 23.20 25.49
CA GLY A 208 2.25 23.64 24.17
C GLY A 208 1.22 24.62 23.61
N ASP A 209 1.70 25.69 22.95
CA ASP A 209 0.92 26.86 22.54
C ASP A 209 -0.33 26.50 21.70
N ASP A 210 -1.48 27.04 22.12
CA ASP A 210 -2.80 26.78 21.52
C ASP A 210 -2.91 27.23 20.06
N ALA A 211 -2.09 28.20 19.63
CA ALA A 211 -2.08 28.70 18.27
C ALA A 211 -1.51 27.67 17.26
N SER A 212 -0.45 26.95 17.63
CA SER A 212 0.14 25.91 16.79
C SER A 212 -0.76 24.68 16.71
N ARG A 213 -1.48 24.37 17.78
CA ARG A 213 -2.51 23.32 17.80
C ARG A 213 -3.66 23.67 16.87
N ALA A 214 -4.16 24.91 16.91
CA ALA A 214 -5.27 25.34 16.05
C ALA A 214 -4.91 25.31 14.56
N GLU A 215 -3.69 25.70 14.18
CA GLU A 215 -3.24 25.73 12.79
C GLU A 215 -2.98 24.32 12.22
N ILE A 216 -2.37 23.42 13.01
CA ILE A 216 -2.21 22.01 12.67
C ILE A 216 -3.57 21.31 12.59
N THR A 217 -4.48 21.59 13.53
CA THR A 217 -5.83 21.03 13.56
C THR A 217 -6.69 21.53 12.40
N ALA A 218 -6.53 22.79 11.99
CA ALA A 218 -7.22 23.36 10.82
C ALA A 218 -6.68 22.82 9.49
N HIS A 219 -5.38 22.51 9.40
CA HIS A 219 -4.79 21.83 8.24
C HIS A 219 -5.24 20.38 8.14
N LEU A 220 -5.28 19.64 9.25
CA LEU A 220 -5.84 18.28 9.33
C LEU A 220 -7.34 18.25 8.98
N ALA A 221 -8.11 19.22 9.46
CA ALA A 221 -9.55 19.35 9.18
C ALA A 221 -9.88 19.73 7.72
N LYS A 222 -8.93 20.32 6.98
CA LYS A 222 -9.08 20.57 5.53
C LYS A 222 -8.69 19.35 4.68
N MET A 223 -7.84 18.46 5.20
CA MET A 223 -7.42 17.23 4.52
C MET A 223 -8.49 16.13 4.56
N ASP A 224 -9.33 16.13 5.59
CA ASP A 224 -10.52 15.29 5.69
C ASP A 224 -11.78 16.11 5.42
N ASN A 225 -12.29 16.08 4.18
CA ASN A 225 -13.71 16.38 3.99
C ASN A 225 -14.48 15.08 4.33
N PRO A 226 -15.08 14.97 5.55
CA PRO A 226 -15.65 13.71 6.06
C PRO A 226 -16.79 13.17 5.18
N SER A 227 -17.39 14.03 4.35
CA SER A 227 -18.43 13.66 3.40
C SER A 227 -17.95 12.73 2.28
N ASN A 228 -16.71 12.90 1.80
CA ASN A 228 -16.16 12.08 0.70
C ASN A 228 -15.54 10.78 1.21
N ALA A 229 -14.95 10.79 2.41
CA ALA A 229 -14.47 9.56 3.07
C ALA A 229 -15.64 8.63 3.42
N ARG A 230 -16.73 9.18 4.00
CA ARG A 230 -17.97 8.42 4.27
C ARG A 230 -18.60 7.87 2.99
N ARG A 231 -18.83 8.70 1.96
CA ARG A 231 -19.38 8.17 0.68
C ARG A 231 -18.55 7.00 0.12
N ARG A 232 -17.21 7.09 0.19
CA ARG A 232 -16.31 6.02 -0.30
C ARG A 232 -16.34 4.77 0.59
N ALA A 233 -16.64 4.93 1.87
CA ALA A 233 -16.84 3.84 2.81
C ALA A 233 -18.23 3.18 2.67
N ALA A 234 -19.29 3.94 2.35
CA ALA A 234 -20.61 3.41 1.99
C ALA A 234 -20.55 2.45 0.79
N ASP A 235 -19.70 2.78 -0.18
CA ASP A 235 -19.50 1.96 -1.36
C ASP A 235 -18.48 0.84 -1.12
N THR A 236 -17.92 0.67 0.08
CA THR A 236 -16.97 -0.42 0.38
C THR A 236 -17.67 -1.55 1.14
N ILE A 237 -17.50 -2.78 0.68
CA ILE A 237 -18.00 -3.98 1.36
C ILE A 237 -16.87 -4.91 1.78
N ILE A 238 -17.12 -5.69 2.82
CA ILE A 238 -16.16 -6.60 3.44
C ILE A 238 -16.74 -8.01 3.45
N CYS A 239 -16.06 -8.95 2.80
CA CYS A 239 -16.34 -10.37 2.86
C CYS A 239 -15.40 -11.00 3.89
N ARG A 240 -15.92 -11.69 4.90
CA ARG A 240 -15.12 -12.13 6.05
C ARG A 240 -15.25 -13.62 6.32
N GLY A 241 -14.12 -14.22 6.68
CA GLY A 241 -14.03 -15.65 6.96
C GLY A 241 -13.81 -16.45 5.68
N ALA A 242 -13.25 -17.65 5.85
CA ALA A 242 -12.83 -18.49 4.73
C ALA A 242 -13.97 -18.79 3.74
N ILE A 243 -15.21 -18.95 4.22
CA ILE A 243 -16.38 -19.25 3.40
C ILE A 243 -16.73 -18.06 2.50
N ALA A 244 -16.90 -16.86 3.07
CA ALA A 244 -17.28 -15.68 2.30
C ALA A 244 -16.18 -15.24 1.32
N VAL A 245 -14.91 -15.32 1.74
CA VAL A 245 -13.77 -15.00 0.86
C VAL A 245 -13.66 -16.00 -0.29
N ASN A 246 -13.87 -17.30 -0.03
CA ASN A 246 -13.91 -18.31 -1.09
C ASN A 246 -15.13 -18.13 -2.02
N GLY A 247 -16.28 -17.75 -1.48
CA GLY A 247 -17.46 -17.44 -2.27
C GLY A 247 -17.23 -16.25 -3.20
N LEU A 248 -16.60 -15.18 -2.70
CA LEU A 248 -16.16 -14.06 -3.53
C LEU A 248 -15.22 -14.53 -4.66
N LEU A 249 -14.22 -15.37 -4.34
CA LEU A 249 -13.34 -15.94 -5.36
C LEU A 249 -14.13 -16.65 -6.46
N ASN A 250 -15.10 -17.49 -6.10
CA ASN A 250 -15.91 -18.23 -7.07
C ASN A 250 -16.66 -17.29 -8.02
N VAL A 251 -17.23 -16.19 -7.50
CA VAL A 251 -17.88 -15.15 -8.32
C VAL A 251 -16.90 -14.52 -9.31
N LEU A 252 -15.66 -14.24 -8.89
CA LEU A 252 -14.63 -13.66 -9.75
C LEU A 252 -14.14 -14.65 -10.82
N VAL A 253 -13.99 -15.92 -10.47
CA VAL A 253 -13.59 -17.00 -11.38
C VAL A 253 -14.68 -17.23 -12.43
N GLU A 254 -15.95 -17.26 -12.03
CA GLU A 254 -17.08 -17.39 -12.95
C GLU A 254 -17.14 -16.21 -13.94
N ALA A 255 -16.85 -14.99 -13.47
CA ALA A 255 -16.75 -13.82 -14.33
C ALA A 255 -15.60 -13.88 -15.36
N SER A 256 -14.65 -14.82 -15.22
CA SER A 256 -13.56 -15.09 -16.17
C SER A 256 -12.77 -13.84 -16.61
N GLY A 257 -12.49 -12.95 -15.65
CA GLY A 257 -11.80 -11.68 -15.88
C GLY A 257 -12.72 -10.50 -16.22
N GLY A 258 -14.03 -10.71 -16.36
CA GLY A 258 -15.02 -9.63 -16.35
C GLY A 258 -15.17 -9.00 -14.96
N ASP A 259 -15.60 -7.73 -14.91
CA ASP A 259 -16.04 -7.11 -13.64
C ASP A 259 -17.51 -7.52 -13.37
N PRO A 260 -17.80 -8.32 -12.32
CA PRO A 260 -19.18 -8.71 -11.98
C PRO A 260 -20.05 -7.50 -11.59
N GLY A 261 -19.43 -6.36 -11.29
CA GLY A 261 -20.08 -5.10 -11.01
C GLY A 261 -19.99 -4.06 -12.13
N SER A 262 -19.56 -4.40 -13.36
CA SER A 262 -19.41 -3.40 -14.43
C SER A 262 -20.70 -2.61 -14.65
N SER A 263 -20.59 -1.27 -14.70
CA SER A 263 -21.74 -0.38 -14.89
C SER A 263 -22.18 -0.30 -16.36
N ASP A 264 -21.22 -0.26 -17.28
CA ASP A 264 -21.39 -0.05 -18.73
C ASP A 264 -21.71 -1.32 -19.53
N GLY A 265 -21.50 -2.51 -18.95
CA GLY A 265 -21.72 -3.78 -19.63
C GLY A 265 -20.74 -4.02 -20.79
N ALA A 266 -19.69 -3.20 -20.90
CA ALA A 266 -18.65 -3.37 -21.90
C ALA A 266 -17.74 -4.55 -21.54
N GLN A 267 -17.24 -5.23 -22.56
CA GLN A 267 -16.17 -6.22 -22.37
C GLN A 267 -14.85 -5.47 -22.23
N HIS A 268 -14.24 -5.58 -21.05
CA HIS A 268 -12.90 -5.07 -20.78
C HIS A 268 -11.86 -6.19 -20.82
N ASP A 269 -10.59 -5.81 -20.87
CA ASP A 269 -9.50 -6.76 -20.65
C ASP A 269 -9.53 -7.28 -19.21
N VAL A 270 -8.87 -8.42 -18.99
CA VAL A 270 -8.77 -9.02 -17.66
C VAL A 270 -8.13 -8.04 -16.66
N PRO A 271 -8.60 -7.97 -15.41
CA PRO A 271 -8.08 -7.02 -14.43
C PRO A 271 -6.66 -7.37 -14.00
N ILE A 272 -5.94 -6.37 -13.49
CA ILE A 272 -4.57 -6.55 -13.04
C ILE A 272 -4.58 -7.21 -11.66
N LEU A 273 -3.91 -8.35 -11.54
CA LEU A 273 -3.55 -9.02 -10.31
C LEU A 273 -2.20 -8.47 -9.84
N LEU A 274 -2.12 -8.02 -8.58
CA LEU A 274 -0.87 -7.53 -7.97
C LEU A 274 -0.57 -8.28 -6.69
N ALA A 275 0.65 -8.78 -6.55
CA ALA A 275 1.08 -9.48 -5.34
C ALA A 275 2.54 -9.16 -4.95
N PRO A 276 2.87 -9.27 -3.65
CA PRO A 276 4.23 -9.10 -3.15
C PRO A 276 5.14 -10.31 -3.43
N VAL A 277 4.57 -11.42 -3.92
CA VAL A 277 5.24 -12.70 -4.19
C VAL A 277 4.93 -13.18 -5.61
N PRO A 278 5.81 -14.00 -6.22
CA PRO A 278 5.54 -14.64 -7.51
C PRO A 278 4.34 -15.60 -7.46
N PHE A 279 3.56 -15.63 -8.54
CA PHE A 279 2.41 -16.51 -8.71
C PHE A 279 2.30 -17.00 -10.16
N ALA A 280 1.38 -17.94 -10.44
CA ALA A 280 1.21 -18.49 -11.79
C ALA A 280 1.01 -17.38 -12.83
N HIS A 281 1.72 -17.49 -13.95
CA HIS A 281 1.73 -16.54 -15.08
C HIS A 281 2.21 -15.11 -14.78
N SER A 282 2.55 -14.79 -13.53
CA SER A 282 3.00 -13.44 -13.17
C SER A 282 4.30 -13.05 -13.89
N SER A 283 4.41 -11.76 -14.19
CA SER A 283 5.64 -11.12 -14.65
C SER A 283 6.18 -10.22 -13.54
N MET A 284 7.51 -10.15 -13.40
CA MET A 284 8.16 -9.22 -12.49
C MET A 284 8.33 -7.89 -13.19
N LYS A 285 7.58 -6.88 -12.74
CA LYS A 285 7.67 -5.52 -13.27
C LYS A 285 8.56 -4.66 -12.37
N PRO A 286 9.64 -4.06 -12.90
CA PRO A 286 10.40 -3.06 -12.18
C PRO A 286 9.59 -1.75 -12.09
N LEU A 287 9.64 -1.10 -10.94
CA LEU A 287 9.24 0.28 -10.79
C LEU A 287 10.30 1.15 -11.48
N GLU A 288 9.88 2.06 -12.37
CA GLU A 288 10.82 2.98 -13.01
C GLU A 288 10.86 4.31 -12.27
N LEU A 289 12.06 4.76 -11.87
CA LEU A 289 12.27 6.05 -11.23
C LEU A 289 13.13 6.96 -12.11
N LYS A 290 12.52 8.05 -12.60
CA LYS A 290 13.20 9.07 -13.39
C LYS A 290 13.86 10.08 -12.45
N ALA A 291 15.16 9.86 -12.19
CA ALA A 291 15.96 10.74 -11.35
C ALA A 291 16.37 12.01 -12.09
N GLN A 292 16.16 13.16 -11.46
CA GLN A 292 16.49 14.49 -11.97
C GLN A 292 17.20 15.32 -10.89
N THR A 293 18.05 16.25 -11.32
CA THR A 293 18.70 17.23 -10.44
C THR A 293 18.16 18.60 -10.79
N ASN A 294 17.54 19.25 -9.82
CA ASN A 294 16.94 20.57 -9.98
C ASN A 294 17.67 21.58 -9.09
N THR A 295 17.92 22.78 -9.60
CA THR A 295 18.47 23.87 -8.81
C THR A 295 17.36 24.84 -8.46
N MET A 296 17.03 24.94 -7.17
CA MET A 296 16.02 25.88 -6.67
C MET A 296 16.66 27.10 -6.03
N LEU A 297 16.02 28.26 -6.16
CA LEU A 297 16.38 29.46 -5.40
C LEU A 297 15.78 29.32 -3.99
N SER A 298 16.63 29.10 -2.98
CA SER A 298 16.20 29.15 -1.59
C SER A 298 16.20 30.60 -1.11
N ARG A 299 15.05 31.07 -0.65
CA ARG A 299 14.94 32.33 0.07
C ARG A 299 15.23 32.00 1.53
N LYS A 300 16.30 32.55 2.11
CA LYS A 300 16.59 32.42 3.54
C LYS A 300 15.38 32.97 4.32
N ASP A 301 14.62 32.10 4.98
CA ASP A 301 13.66 32.54 5.98
C ASP A 301 14.45 33.09 7.17
N GLY A 302 14.53 34.42 7.22
CA GLY A 302 15.21 35.16 8.28
C GLY A 302 14.45 35.07 9.60
N LYS A 303 14.52 33.92 10.29
CA LYS A 303 14.13 33.81 11.71
C LYS A 303 15.26 34.29 12.65
N ASN A 304 15.76 35.50 12.42
CA ASN A 304 16.59 36.20 13.40
C ASN A 304 16.20 37.68 13.38
N ALA A 305 15.34 38.08 14.31
CA ALA A 305 14.85 39.46 14.47
C ALA A 305 15.90 40.42 15.05
N ASN A 306 17.20 40.17 14.90
CA ASN A 306 18.24 41.00 15.50
C ASN A 306 19.53 41.12 14.66
N ALA A 307 19.40 41.26 13.34
CA ALA A 307 20.50 41.68 12.48
C ALA A 307 20.05 42.85 11.58
N LEU A 308 19.83 44.01 12.20
CA LEU A 308 19.90 45.27 11.47
C LEU A 308 21.36 45.43 11.02
N TYR A 309 21.56 45.73 9.73
CA TYR A 309 22.85 45.92 9.06
C TYR A 309 23.60 44.65 8.62
N GLN A 310 23.06 43.96 7.62
CA GLN A 310 23.80 43.52 6.43
C GLN A 310 22.81 43.05 5.36
N SER A 311 22.39 43.98 4.52
CA SER A 311 21.66 43.67 3.28
C SER A 311 22.62 42.97 2.32
N SER A 312 22.61 41.66 2.33
CA SER A 312 23.02 40.86 1.18
C SER A 312 21.84 39.97 0.81
N ASN A 313 21.13 40.36 -0.25
CA ASN A 313 20.13 39.52 -0.95
C ASN A 313 20.84 38.36 -1.66
N ALA A 314 21.58 37.54 -0.92
CA ALA A 314 22.20 36.33 -1.46
C ALA A 314 21.10 35.27 -1.56
N THR A 315 20.43 35.19 -2.70
CA THR A 315 19.69 34.00 -3.11
C THR A 315 20.67 32.83 -3.12
N SER A 316 20.57 31.93 -2.14
CA SER A 316 21.35 30.69 -2.16
C SER A 316 20.68 29.73 -3.13
N MET A 317 21.38 29.33 -4.18
CA MET A 317 20.97 28.19 -4.99
C MET A 317 21.08 26.93 -4.15
N GLN A 318 19.96 26.25 -3.94
CA GLN A 318 19.90 24.96 -3.27
C GLN A 318 19.57 23.88 -4.30
N THR A 319 20.47 22.91 -4.43
CA THR A 319 20.23 21.73 -5.27
C THR A 319 19.22 20.83 -4.58
N VAL A 320 18.21 20.40 -5.33
CA VAL A 320 17.20 19.43 -4.89
C VAL A 320 17.19 18.30 -5.91
N TYR A 321 17.36 17.09 -5.42
CA TYR A 321 17.27 15.88 -6.23
C TYR A 321 15.85 15.36 -6.17
N THR A 322 15.30 14.98 -7.31
CA THR A 322 13.96 14.41 -7.43
C THR A 322 14.00 13.09 -8.15
N ALA A 323 13.13 12.15 -7.77
CA ALA A 323 12.88 10.92 -8.52
C ALA A 323 11.37 10.73 -8.62
N GLU A 324 10.85 10.54 -9.83
CA GLU A 324 9.42 10.35 -10.05
C GLU A 324 9.13 9.10 -10.88
N THR A 325 8.03 8.45 -10.56
CA THR A 325 7.48 7.34 -11.36
C THR A 325 6.67 7.89 -12.51
N ASP A 326 6.37 7.04 -13.49
CA ASP A 326 5.43 7.40 -14.53
C ASP A 326 4.02 7.60 -13.95
N ARG A 327 3.21 8.36 -14.70
CA ARG A 327 1.83 8.62 -14.33
C ARG A 327 0.99 7.39 -14.65
N ASP A 328 0.02 7.14 -13.79
CA ASP A 328 -0.94 6.03 -13.88
C ASP A 328 -0.28 4.64 -13.79
N GLU A 329 0.95 4.57 -13.27
CA GLU A 329 1.57 3.31 -12.89
C GLU A 329 0.99 2.83 -11.55
N LEU A 330 0.53 1.57 -11.52
CA LEU A 330 0.01 0.96 -10.29
C LEU A 330 1.17 0.54 -9.38
N ILE A 331 1.37 1.28 -8.30
CA ILE A 331 2.42 1.04 -7.31
C ILE A 331 1.79 0.46 -6.04
N PRO A 332 2.01 -0.83 -5.75
CA PRO A 332 1.47 -1.46 -4.56
C PRO A 332 2.09 -0.90 -3.27
N PRO A 333 1.37 -0.97 -2.13
CA PRO A 333 1.85 -0.55 -0.83
C PRO A 333 3.18 -1.16 -0.38
N TRP A 334 3.38 -2.45 -0.60
CA TRP A 334 4.62 -3.13 -0.21
C TRP A 334 5.81 -2.61 -1.02
N THR A 335 5.64 -2.34 -2.31
CA THR A 335 6.69 -1.76 -3.16
C THR A 335 7.07 -0.38 -2.65
N LEU A 336 6.09 0.50 -2.39
CA LEU A 336 6.35 1.82 -1.84
C LEU A 336 7.04 1.75 -0.48
N ALA A 337 6.55 0.90 0.43
CA ALA A 337 7.14 0.72 1.75
C ALA A 337 8.59 0.23 1.69
N ARG A 338 8.89 -0.74 0.81
CA ARG A 338 10.26 -1.23 0.58
C ARG A 338 11.15 -0.15 0.00
N VAL A 339 10.66 0.60 -1.00
CA VAL A 339 11.43 1.67 -1.65
C VAL A 339 11.77 2.75 -0.65
N CYS A 340 10.79 3.20 0.14
CA CYS A 340 11.03 4.14 1.24
C CYS A 340 12.12 3.58 2.17
N ALA A 341 11.95 2.36 2.70
CA ALA A 341 12.90 1.74 3.63
C ALA A 341 14.31 1.63 3.04
N ALA A 342 14.45 1.25 1.75
CA ALA A 342 15.74 1.16 1.07
C ALA A 342 16.39 2.53 0.89
N LEU A 343 15.61 3.57 0.56
CA LEU A 343 16.12 4.93 0.41
C LEU A 343 16.56 5.55 1.74
N ALA A 344 15.88 5.23 2.85
CA ALA A 344 16.26 5.68 4.19
C ALA A 344 17.66 5.21 4.63
N LEU A 345 18.21 4.16 4.01
CA LEU A 345 19.58 3.70 4.27
C LEU A 345 20.65 4.64 3.68
N ASN A 346 20.27 5.49 2.71
CA ASN A 346 21.18 6.35 1.98
C ASN A 346 20.84 7.84 2.07
N HIS A 347 19.65 8.20 2.54
CA HIS A 347 19.21 9.59 2.65
C HIS A 347 18.72 9.89 4.05
N GLU A 348 19.15 11.02 4.60
CA GLU A 348 18.77 11.49 5.94
C GLU A 348 17.41 12.21 5.92
N ASP A 349 17.14 12.97 4.84
CA ASP A 349 15.89 13.70 4.62
C ASP A 349 15.28 13.35 3.26
N ILE A 350 14.17 12.61 3.27
CA ILE A 350 13.38 12.31 2.07
C ILE A 350 11.96 12.80 2.29
N SER A 351 11.40 13.52 1.33
CA SER A 351 9.95 13.71 1.24
C SER A 351 9.40 13.00 0.02
N ALA A 352 8.27 12.30 0.17
CA ALA A 352 7.53 11.69 -0.91
C ALA A 352 6.15 12.34 -1.03
N THR A 353 5.74 12.64 -2.25
CA THR A 353 4.38 13.03 -2.59
C THR A 353 3.76 11.92 -3.43
N CYS A 354 2.59 11.44 -3.04
CA CYS A 354 1.94 10.30 -3.66
C CYS A 354 0.56 10.68 -4.21
N MET A 355 0.27 10.27 -5.44
CA MET A 355 -1.09 10.27 -5.98
C MET A 355 -1.67 8.86 -5.86
N THR A 356 -2.95 8.78 -5.49
CA THR A 356 -3.59 7.48 -5.23
C THR A 356 -4.54 7.09 -6.34
N HIS A 357 -4.47 5.82 -6.72
CA HIS A 357 -5.35 5.23 -7.72
C HIS A 357 -6.80 5.26 -7.23
N LYS A 358 -7.67 5.93 -8.01
CA LYS A 358 -9.06 6.25 -7.63
C LYS A 358 -9.86 5.05 -7.10
N PRO A 359 -9.85 3.89 -7.78
CA PRO A 359 -10.52 2.67 -7.30
C PRO A 359 -10.09 2.17 -5.92
N THR A 360 -8.96 2.60 -5.35
CA THR A 360 -8.44 2.07 -4.09
C THR A 360 -8.75 2.90 -2.84
N HIS A 361 -9.42 4.05 -2.97
CA HIS A 361 -9.61 4.99 -1.86
C HIS A 361 -10.39 4.41 -0.65
N GLY A 362 -11.21 3.38 -0.85
CA GLY A 362 -12.00 2.75 0.22
C GLY A 362 -11.24 1.70 1.04
N LEU A 363 -10.04 1.29 0.61
CA LEU A 363 -9.37 0.11 1.16
C LEU A 363 -8.92 0.27 2.60
N ASN A 364 -8.32 1.40 2.97
CA ASN A 364 -7.91 1.64 4.35
C ASN A 364 -9.11 1.63 5.29
N VAL A 365 -10.23 2.21 4.86
CA VAL A 365 -11.47 2.20 5.66
C VAL A 365 -12.00 0.78 5.81
N GLY A 366 -12.00 -0.01 4.74
CA GLY A 366 -12.41 -1.41 4.80
C GLY A 366 -11.53 -2.26 5.72
N VAL A 367 -10.21 -2.06 5.70
CA VAL A 367 -9.29 -2.77 6.61
C VAL A 367 -9.52 -2.37 8.07
N LEU A 368 -9.72 -1.08 8.35
CA LEU A 368 -10.02 -0.60 9.70
C LEU A 368 -11.35 -1.15 10.22
N ALA A 369 -12.39 -1.16 9.38
CA ALA A 369 -13.68 -1.75 9.72
C ALA A 369 -13.56 -3.25 9.98
N ALA A 370 -12.80 -4.00 9.16
CA ALA A 370 -12.52 -5.41 9.39
C ALA A 370 -11.80 -5.67 10.72
N ARG A 371 -10.88 -4.79 11.12
CA ARG A 371 -10.19 -4.87 12.42
C ARG A 371 -11.15 -4.62 13.58
N ASP A 372 -11.91 -3.53 13.52
CA ASP A 372 -12.88 -3.21 14.57
C ASP A 372 -13.89 -4.37 14.77
N MET A 373 -14.29 -5.04 13.69
CA MET A 373 -15.11 -6.27 13.74
C MET A 373 -14.38 -7.48 14.34
N SER A 374 -13.06 -7.55 14.22
CA SER A 374 -12.26 -8.63 14.84
C SER A 374 -12.08 -8.40 16.33
N ASP A 375 -11.89 -7.16 16.77
CA ASP A 375 -11.70 -6.82 18.18
C ASP A 375 -12.96 -7.15 19.02
N SER A 376 -14.15 -7.12 18.41
CA SER A 376 -15.40 -7.53 19.06
C SER A 376 -15.59 -9.04 19.15
N ASN A 377 -14.95 -9.83 18.26
CA ASN A 377 -15.09 -11.29 18.25
C ASN A 377 -13.97 -11.97 19.07
N THR A 378 -14.18 -12.07 20.38
CA THR A 378 -13.22 -12.68 21.32
C THR A 378 -13.03 -14.18 21.17
N LYS A 379 -13.88 -14.86 20.38
CA LYS A 379 -13.97 -16.34 20.39
C LYS A 379 -13.06 -17.03 19.38
N HIS A 380 -12.61 -16.36 18.31
CA HIS A 380 -11.88 -17.00 17.20
C HIS A 380 -10.63 -16.22 16.80
N ARG A 381 -9.62 -16.14 17.68
CA ARG A 381 -8.33 -15.58 17.31
C ARG A 381 -7.55 -16.63 16.49
N GLU A 382 -7.55 -16.47 15.18
CA GLU A 382 -6.62 -17.17 14.31
C GLU A 382 -5.20 -16.65 14.57
N ALA A 383 -4.22 -17.54 14.51
CA ALA A 383 -2.84 -17.28 14.92
C ALA A 383 -2.23 -16.06 14.20
N VAL A 384 -1.35 -15.35 14.92
CA VAL A 384 -0.37 -14.34 14.45
C VAL A 384 0.14 -14.69 13.05
N LEU A 385 0.37 -13.70 12.16
CA LEU A 385 1.04 -13.99 10.87
C LEU A 385 2.37 -14.68 11.17
N VAL A 386 2.43 -15.97 10.85
CA VAL A 386 3.65 -16.75 10.93
C VAL A 386 4.35 -16.56 9.59
N ARG A 387 5.60 -16.13 9.64
CA ARG A 387 6.46 -16.07 8.47
C ARG A 387 6.78 -17.50 8.04
N GLU A 388 5.95 -18.05 7.17
CA GLU A 388 6.12 -19.39 6.59
C GLU A 388 7.04 -19.37 5.35
N CYS A 389 7.43 -18.19 4.86
CA CYS A 389 8.30 -18.03 3.70
C CYS A 389 9.31 -16.88 3.81
N ALA A 390 10.38 -16.99 3.02
CA ALA A 390 11.48 -16.02 3.00
C ALA A 390 11.08 -14.64 2.43
N TYR A 391 9.97 -14.53 1.69
CA TYR A 391 9.58 -13.31 0.94
C TYR A 391 9.47 -12.03 1.77
N TYR A 392 9.06 -12.14 3.04
CA TYR A 392 8.80 -11.00 3.93
C TYR A 392 9.89 -10.88 4.97
N ASP A 393 10.48 -9.71 5.17
CA ASP A 393 11.31 -9.45 6.35
C ASP A 393 10.45 -9.14 7.59
N GLU A 394 11.09 -9.07 8.76
CA GLU A 394 10.41 -8.83 10.04
C GLU A 394 9.76 -7.44 10.08
N ALA A 395 10.43 -6.43 9.51
CA ALA A 395 9.92 -5.08 9.44
C ALA A 395 8.69 -4.99 8.52
N GLU A 396 8.68 -5.71 7.41
CA GLU A 396 7.54 -5.85 6.52
C GLU A 396 6.37 -6.55 7.19
N THR A 397 6.64 -7.68 7.84
CA THR A 397 5.62 -8.44 8.57
C THR A 397 4.98 -7.55 9.64
N SER A 398 5.78 -6.79 10.39
CA SER A 398 5.31 -5.82 11.37
C SER A 398 4.46 -4.72 10.73
N ARG A 399 4.88 -4.15 9.59
CA ARG A 399 4.11 -3.14 8.85
C ARG A 399 2.77 -3.66 8.32
N ILE A 400 2.74 -4.92 7.89
CA ILE A 400 1.56 -5.62 7.35
C ILE A 400 0.56 -5.93 8.46
N MET A 401 1.04 -6.39 9.62
CA MET A 401 0.20 -6.59 10.81
C MET A 401 -0.34 -5.26 11.34
N ALA A 402 0.45 -4.19 11.24
CA ALA A 402 0.05 -2.91 11.79
C ALA A 402 -1.21 -2.37 11.08
N PRO A 403 -2.19 -1.85 11.85
CA PRO A 403 -3.36 -1.20 11.27
C PRO A 403 -2.94 -0.01 10.40
N PRO A 404 -3.79 0.40 9.43
CA PRO A 404 -3.53 1.60 8.64
C PRO A 404 -3.31 2.80 9.56
N PRO A 405 -2.24 3.59 9.37
CA PRO A 405 -1.90 4.70 10.27
C PRO A 405 -2.85 5.90 10.17
N LEU A 406 -3.85 5.84 9.29
CA LEU A 406 -4.72 6.96 8.95
C LEU A 406 -6.19 6.57 9.15
N GLY A 407 -6.92 7.37 9.94
CA GLY A 407 -8.38 7.46 9.87
C GLY A 407 -8.88 8.17 8.60
N SER A 408 -7.96 8.66 7.75
CA SER A 408 -8.23 9.30 6.47
C SER A 408 -8.04 8.32 5.30
N SER A 409 -8.79 8.57 4.22
CA SER A 409 -8.95 7.63 3.09
C SER A 409 -7.66 7.27 2.35
N VAL A 410 -6.60 8.10 2.39
CA VAL A 410 -5.47 8.02 1.46
C VAL A 410 -4.19 8.67 2.01
N LEU A 411 -3.03 8.00 1.83
CA LEU A 411 -1.71 8.62 1.99
C LEU A 411 -1.34 9.50 0.79
N SER A 412 -1.10 10.78 1.03
CA SER A 412 -0.74 11.78 0.01
C SER A 412 0.69 12.31 0.14
N ARG A 413 1.27 12.27 1.34
CA ARG A 413 2.61 12.76 1.61
C ARG A 413 3.29 11.91 2.69
N ILE A 414 4.60 11.76 2.56
CA ILE A 414 5.48 11.07 3.51
C ILE A 414 6.69 11.97 3.71
N GLU A 415 7.11 12.16 4.95
CA GLU A 415 8.35 12.87 5.27
C GLU A 415 9.22 11.98 6.15
N TYR A 416 10.47 11.80 5.79
CA TYR A 416 11.45 11.09 6.59
C TYR A 416 12.41 12.12 7.16
N VAL A 417 12.41 12.23 8.49
CA VAL A 417 13.27 13.16 9.24
C VAL A 417 13.84 12.42 10.45
N ASN A 418 15.16 12.46 10.64
CA ASN A 418 15.85 11.87 11.79
C ASN A 418 15.50 10.40 12.06
N GLY A 419 15.45 9.56 11.03
CA GLY A 419 15.20 8.13 11.21
C GLY A 419 13.73 7.72 11.28
N THR A 420 12.79 8.67 11.26
CA THR A 420 11.36 8.40 11.44
C THR A 420 10.55 8.93 10.27
N TYR A 421 9.59 8.12 9.79
CA TYR A 421 8.60 8.54 8.81
C TYR A 421 7.41 9.24 9.50
N TYR A 422 7.17 10.47 9.10
CA TYR A 422 6.00 11.27 9.41
C TYR A 422 5.01 11.19 8.25
N ILE A 423 3.75 10.99 8.58
CA ILE A 423 2.63 11.15 7.66
C ILE A 423 1.95 12.45 8.08
N PRO A 424 2.15 13.56 7.35
CA PRO A 424 1.58 14.86 7.68
C PRO A 424 0.08 14.95 7.40
#